data_AF-A0A2P7MQD4-F1
#
_entry.id   AF-A0A2P7MQD4-F1
#
_cell.length_a   1.000
_cell.length_b   1.000
_cell.length_c   1.000
_cell.angle_alpha   90.00
_cell.angle_beta   90.00
_cell.angle_gamma   90.00
#
_symmetry.space_group_name_H-M   'P 1'
#
loop_
_entity.id
_entity.type
_entity.pdbx_description
1 polymer ?
#
loop_
_entity_poly.entity_id
_entity_poly.type
_entity_poly.pdbx_seq_one_letter_code
_entity_poly.pdbx_strand_id
1 'polypeptide(L)'
;MNLVVAFDCDGTLIHGDATRRFLLLLRGPLGLLADCCRLAPQLLAWQLGRCSTAALKESLLNQALQAAPMHRRQAALRQLPAILVAQLRPQAKVRLRWHQQQGHRCLIVTASPEPLIAPLAHTLGVELIGTGCSDLLQVGPSSPLRLTTPNCKGAEKVRRLEQHLGVHPPSDQLEAYGDSRGDRELLQASARPHWRSFTDAPVPYPKSKAARWLLPLLALALLLAGLSGFLFTTSEARADLVTNSLRLIKWLPALYGVVALSYAGRYWRWRLLLGRLGIGSTDWPDFLGWLRGFALTATPAKLGELSRVQLLHEQLGYPRLPLVHVFVAERCADAAAVALLLMLLTPAQLLERLPVLSSTWLVGIALVICGAVVLTSRPGTGRWLAGRWQRWRHHLPSGALAHATIPAVLISVLLRATESLVLWLLVRFLAPAPITIPVAMAIYLLSGTAGMASSLPGGIGVNEAATVLLLGQQGLPTGIALQIAVLRRLITPWSMVALTAAVSVLPLPAGAQLRRDS
;
A
#
# COMPACT_ATOMS: atom_id res chain seq x y z
N MET A 1 7.26 -35.07 29.04
CA MET A 1 6.43 -33.99 28.46
C MET A 1 6.71 -33.98 26.97
N ASN A 2 5.70 -34.23 26.12
CA ASN A 2 5.91 -34.48 24.69
C ASN A 2 6.06 -33.16 23.94
N LEU A 3 7.25 -32.90 23.39
CA LEU A 3 7.51 -31.76 22.52
C LEU A 3 6.57 -31.80 21.31
N VAL A 4 5.91 -30.68 21.05
CA VAL A 4 5.02 -30.46 19.89
C VAL A 4 5.84 -29.78 18.80
N VAL A 5 5.85 -30.38 17.61
CA VAL A 5 6.59 -29.84 16.46
C VAL A 5 5.62 -29.48 15.35
N ALA A 6 5.46 -28.18 15.11
CA ALA A 6 4.53 -27.64 14.13
C ALA A 6 5.26 -27.23 12.84
N PHE A 7 4.94 -27.90 11.74
CA PHE A 7 5.47 -27.59 10.42
C PHE A 7 4.44 -26.85 9.57
N ASP A 8 4.80 -25.70 9.02
CA ASP A 8 4.10 -25.22 7.83
C ASP A 8 4.35 -26.19 6.64
N CYS A 9 3.42 -26.22 5.68
CA CYS A 9 3.52 -27.13 4.53
C CYS A 9 4.12 -26.44 3.30
N ASP A 10 3.40 -25.47 2.75
CA ASP A 10 3.68 -24.85 1.45
C ASP A 10 4.88 -23.92 1.55
N GLY A 11 5.97 -24.20 0.82
CA GLY A 11 7.19 -23.41 0.94
C GLY A 11 8.05 -23.78 2.16
N THR A 12 7.58 -24.68 3.02
CA THR A 12 8.31 -25.21 4.18
C THR A 12 8.63 -26.70 4.00
N LEU A 13 7.68 -27.62 4.20
CA LEU A 13 7.88 -29.05 3.98
C LEU A 13 8.05 -29.42 2.50
N ILE A 14 7.30 -28.77 1.61
CA ILE A 14 7.35 -29.01 0.17
C ILE A 14 7.95 -27.82 -0.59
N HIS A 15 8.52 -28.08 -1.76
CA HIS A 15 8.80 -27.03 -2.73
C HIS A 15 7.49 -26.52 -3.36
N GLY A 16 7.28 -25.20 -3.35
CA GLY A 16 6.09 -24.57 -3.94
C GLY A 16 4.83 -24.69 -3.08
N ASP A 17 3.67 -24.61 -3.73
CA ASP A 17 2.35 -24.47 -3.10
C ASP A 17 1.38 -25.54 -3.62
N ALA A 18 0.75 -26.29 -2.72
CA ALA A 18 -0.16 -27.39 -3.01
C ALA A 18 -1.45 -26.93 -3.69
N THR A 19 -2.00 -25.79 -3.26
CA THR A 19 -3.21 -25.21 -3.87
C THR A 19 -2.94 -24.83 -5.32
N ARG A 20 -1.81 -24.17 -5.60
CA ARG A 20 -1.37 -23.81 -6.96
C ARG A 20 -1.17 -25.04 -7.83
N ARG A 21 -0.54 -26.09 -7.31
CA ARG A 21 -0.35 -27.36 -8.04
C ARG A 21 -1.69 -28.02 -8.38
N PHE A 22 -2.61 -28.06 -7.41
CA PHE A 22 -3.95 -28.57 -7.63
C PHE A 22 -4.68 -27.79 -8.74
N LEU A 23 -4.63 -26.45 -8.70
CA LEU A 23 -5.20 -25.60 -9.74
C LEU A 23 -4.59 -25.85 -11.13
N LEU A 24 -3.27 -26.07 -11.20
CA LEU A 24 -2.58 -26.44 -12.44
C LEU A 24 -3.00 -27.82 -12.97
N LEU A 25 -3.23 -28.80 -12.10
CA LEU A 25 -3.76 -30.12 -12.51
C LEU A 25 -5.19 -30.01 -13.05
N LEU A 26 -6.02 -29.15 -12.46
CA LEU A 26 -7.39 -28.92 -12.90
C LEU A 26 -7.46 -28.24 -14.28
N ARG A 27 -6.69 -27.17 -14.46
CA ARG A 27 -6.88 -26.19 -15.54
C ARG A 27 -5.71 -26.09 -16.52
N GLY A 28 -4.55 -26.63 -16.17
CA GLY A 28 -3.29 -26.36 -16.86
C GLY A 28 -2.82 -24.90 -16.68
N PRO A 29 -1.65 -24.53 -17.23
CA PRO A 29 -1.10 -23.18 -17.10
C PRO A 29 -1.97 -22.13 -17.81
N LEU A 30 -2.44 -22.42 -19.03
CA LEU A 30 -3.28 -21.50 -19.80
C LEU A 30 -4.67 -21.31 -19.16
N GLY A 31 -5.27 -22.40 -18.66
CA GLY A 31 -6.57 -22.31 -17.98
C GLY A 31 -6.47 -21.55 -16.66
N LEU A 32 -5.40 -21.75 -15.88
CA LEU A 32 -5.16 -20.99 -14.66
C LEU A 32 -4.93 -19.49 -14.95
N LEU A 33 -4.18 -19.17 -16.02
CA LEU A 33 -4.01 -17.78 -16.45
C LEU A 33 -5.36 -17.16 -16.84
N ALA A 34 -6.21 -17.89 -17.55
CA ALA A 34 -7.57 -17.43 -17.88
C ALA A 34 -8.43 -17.19 -16.63
N ASP A 35 -8.35 -18.07 -15.63
CA ASP A 35 -9.07 -17.92 -14.36
C ASP A 35 -8.55 -16.71 -13.57
N CYS A 36 -7.23 -16.48 -13.54
CA CYS A 36 -6.63 -15.28 -12.99
C CYS A 36 -7.08 -14.00 -13.71
N CYS A 37 -7.14 -14.00 -15.05
CA CYS A 37 -7.64 -12.86 -15.82
C CYS A 37 -9.11 -12.57 -15.52
N ARG A 38 -9.95 -13.60 -15.39
CA ARG A 38 -11.37 -13.44 -15.01
C ARG A 38 -11.52 -12.89 -13.59
N LEU A 39 -10.65 -13.30 -12.67
CA LEU A 39 -10.62 -12.84 -11.29
C LEU A 39 -9.71 -11.62 -11.08
N ALA A 40 -9.24 -10.96 -12.15
CA ALA A 40 -8.34 -9.81 -12.05
C ALA A 40 -8.89 -8.70 -11.13
N PRO A 41 -10.20 -8.35 -11.14
CA PRO A 41 -10.74 -7.38 -10.19
C PRO A 41 -10.63 -7.82 -8.73
N GLN A 42 -10.79 -9.11 -8.44
CA GLN A 42 -10.70 -9.65 -7.09
C GLN A 42 -9.25 -9.82 -6.63
N LEU A 43 -8.34 -10.20 -7.54
CA LEU A 43 -6.90 -10.20 -7.30
C LEU A 43 -6.41 -8.79 -7.00
N LEU A 44 -6.85 -7.80 -7.77
CA LEU A 44 -6.56 -6.39 -7.49
C LEU A 44 -7.16 -5.96 -6.14
N ALA A 45 -8.41 -6.32 -5.84
CA ALA A 45 -9.02 -6.04 -4.55
C ALA A 45 -8.24 -6.68 -3.38
N TRP A 46 -7.71 -7.89 -3.56
CA TRP A 46 -6.85 -8.56 -2.58
C TRP A 46 -5.51 -7.85 -2.40
N GLN A 47 -4.85 -7.44 -3.50
CA GLN A 47 -3.62 -6.65 -3.42
C GLN A 47 -3.84 -5.30 -2.73
N LEU A 48 -5.02 -4.71 -2.90
CA LEU A 48 -5.46 -3.48 -2.23
C LEU A 48 -5.98 -3.72 -0.79
N GLY A 49 -5.93 -4.95 -0.26
CA GLY A 49 -6.39 -5.30 1.08
C GLY A 49 -7.91 -5.25 1.28
N ARG A 50 -8.70 -5.11 0.21
CA ARG A 50 -10.17 -5.07 0.21
C ARG A 50 -10.81 -6.45 0.18
N CYS A 51 -10.04 -7.47 -0.17
CA CYS A 51 -10.46 -8.86 -0.17
C CYS A 51 -9.51 -9.64 0.75
N SER A 52 -10.05 -10.50 1.61
CA SER A 52 -9.22 -11.37 2.45
C SER A 52 -8.54 -12.44 1.60
N THR A 53 -7.39 -12.95 2.06
CA THR A 53 -6.76 -14.11 1.41
C THR A 53 -7.70 -15.32 1.34
N ALA A 54 -8.56 -15.47 2.35
CA ALA A 54 -9.59 -16.52 2.40
C ALA A 54 -10.59 -16.36 1.24
N ALA A 55 -11.18 -15.18 1.08
CA ALA A 55 -12.16 -14.90 0.03
C ALA A 55 -11.54 -15.03 -1.38
N LEU A 56 -10.31 -14.56 -1.57
CA LEU A 56 -9.61 -14.76 -2.85
C LEU A 56 -9.40 -16.25 -3.16
N LYS A 57 -9.02 -17.04 -2.14
CA LYS A 57 -8.80 -18.48 -2.26
C LYS A 57 -10.10 -19.20 -2.62
N GLU A 58 -11.21 -18.87 -1.96
CA GLU A 58 -12.54 -19.41 -2.29
C GLU A 58 -12.92 -19.10 -3.73
N SER A 59 -12.77 -17.85 -4.18
CA SER A 59 -13.09 -17.47 -5.56
C SER A 59 -12.26 -18.21 -6.59
N LEU A 60 -10.95 -18.34 -6.36
CA LEU A 60 -10.04 -19.00 -7.29
C LEU A 60 -10.33 -20.50 -7.38
N LEU A 61 -10.56 -21.16 -6.25
CA LEU A 61 -10.93 -22.57 -6.22
C LEU A 61 -12.31 -22.81 -6.83
N ASN A 62 -13.31 -21.97 -6.54
CA ASN A 62 -14.62 -22.05 -7.17
C ASN A 62 -14.53 -21.91 -8.69
N GLN A 63 -13.82 -20.90 -9.18
CA GLN A 63 -13.65 -20.65 -10.61
C GLN A 63 -12.97 -21.85 -11.30
N ALA A 64 -11.89 -22.37 -10.73
CA ALA A 64 -11.14 -23.49 -11.30
C ALA A 64 -11.91 -24.82 -11.24
N LEU A 65 -12.59 -25.11 -10.12
CA LEU A 65 -13.39 -26.32 -9.97
C LEU A 65 -14.57 -26.29 -10.93
N GLN A 66 -15.38 -25.21 -10.93
CA GLN A 66 -16.54 -25.11 -11.81
C GLN A 66 -16.16 -25.17 -13.30
N ALA A 67 -15.01 -24.62 -13.67
CA ALA A 67 -14.53 -24.66 -15.05
C ALA A 67 -13.82 -25.99 -15.43
N ALA A 68 -13.58 -26.90 -14.49
CA ALA A 68 -12.99 -28.21 -14.74
C ALA A 68 -14.06 -29.33 -14.73
N PRO A 69 -14.04 -30.25 -15.71
CA PRO A 69 -14.97 -31.39 -15.72
C PRO A 69 -14.68 -32.37 -14.59
N MET A 70 -15.69 -33.11 -14.13
CA MET A 70 -15.62 -33.97 -12.94
C MET A 70 -14.45 -34.98 -12.99
N HIS A 71 -14.22 -35.61 -14.15
CA HIS A 71 -13.12 -36.58 -14.32
C HIS A 71 -11.75 -35.94 -14.05
N ARG A 72 -11.54 -34.67 -14.43
CA ARG A 72 -10.29 -33.94 -14.12
C ARG A 72 -10.18 -33.61 -12.64
N ARG A 73 -11.28 -33.26 -11.98
CA ARG A 73 -11.28 -33.02 -10.52
C ARG A 73 -10.85 -34.28 -9.76
N GLN A 74 -11.45 -35.42 -10.09
CA GLN A 74 -11.11 -36.70 -9.51
C GLN A 74 -9.68 -37.14 -9.85
N ALA A 75 -9.22 -36.93 -11.08
CA ALA A 75 -7.83 -37.21 -11.47
C ALA A 75 -6.84 -36.34 -10.70
N ALA A 76 -7.10 -35.03 -10.58
CA ALA A 76 -6.24 -34.10 -9.85
C ALA A 76 -6.12 -34.48 -8.37
N LEU A 77 -7.22 -34.82 -7.70
CA LEU A 77 -7.19 -35.28 -6.29
C LEU A 77 -6.46 -36.60 -6.12
N ARG A 78 -6.53 -37.52 -7.09
CA ARG A 78 -5.79 -38.79 -7.07
C ARG A 78 -4.28 -38.61 -7.33
N GLN A 79 -3.90 -37.69 -8.21
CA GLN A 79 -2.49 -37.47 -8.59
C GLN A 79 -1.73 -36.57 -7.61
N LEU A 80 -2.42 -35.61 -6.99
CA LEU A 80 -1.80 -34.62 -6.12
C LEU A 80 -0.93 -35.23 -5.00
N PRO A 81 -1.34 -36.27 -4.26
CA PRO A 81 -0.55 -36.83 -3.17
C PRO A 81 0.86 -37.27 -3.61
N ALA A 82 0.95 -38.02 -4.72
CA ALA A 82 2.22 -38.48 -5.26
C ALA A 82 3.12 -37.29 -5.68
N ILE A 83 2.52 -36.26 -6.28
CA ILE A 83 3.22 -35.03 -6.66
C ILE A 83 3.75 -34.31 -5.42
N LEU A 84 2.97 -34.21 -4.34
CA LEU A 84 3.40 -33.55 -3.10
C LEU A 84 4.53 -34.31 -2.41
N VAL A 85 4.46 -35.65 -2.36
CA VAL A 85 5.53 -36.50 -1.81
C VAL A 85 6.83 -36.32 -2.58
N ALA A 86 6.77 -36.29 -3.91
CA ALA A 86 7.94 -36.04 -4.77
C ALA A 86 8.56 -34.65 -4.57
N GLN A 87 7.86 -33.73 -3.90
CA GLN A 87 8.26 -32.34 -3.73
C GLN A 87 8.66 -32.02 -2.29
N LEU A 88 8.65 -33.02 -1.41
CA LEU A 88 9.17 -32.90 -0.08
C LEU A 88 10.64 -32.48 -0.14
N ARG A 89 10.99 -31.44 0.61
CA ARG A 89 12.37 -31.00 0.70
C ARG A 89 13.20 -32.09 1.39
N PRO A 90 14.38 -32.46 0.86
CA PRO A 90 15.22 -33.47 1.49
C PRO A 90 15.55 -33.14 2.95
N GLN A 91 15.88 -31.88 3.24
CA GLN A 91 16.18 -31.39 4.59
C GLN A 91 14.96 -31.48 5.53
N ALA A 92 13.77 -31.11 5.04
CA ALA A 92 12.53 -31.21 5.81
C ALA A 92 12.19 -32.67 6.15
N LYS A 93 12.38 -33.58 5.20
CA LYS A 93 12.15 -35.02 5.40
C LYS A 93 13.11 -35.62 6.44
N VAL A 94 14.39 -35.26 6.38
CA VAL A 94 15.39 -35.69 7.38
C VAL A 94 15.02 -35.16 8.75
N ARG A 95 14.69 -33.86 8.85
CA ARG A 95 14.36 -33.23 10.13
C ARG A 95 13.08 -33.78 10.75
N LEU A 96 12.03 -33.97 9.94
CA LEU A 96 10.79 -34.58 10.39
C LEU A 96 11.02 -35.99 10.94
N ARG A 97 11.77 -36.83 10.21
CA ARG A 97 12.11 -38.19 10.68
C ARG A 97 12.90 -38.18 11.96
N TRP A 98 13.84 -37.25 12.12
CA TRP A 98 14.58 -37.09 13.37
C TRP A 98 13.64 -36.81 14.54
N HIS A 99 12.69 -35.87 14.40
CA HIS A 99 11.69 -35.60 15.44
C HIS A 99 10.80 -36.82 15.74
N GLN A 100 10.39 -37.56 14.72
CA GLN A 100 9.63 -38.80 14.89
C GLN A 100 10.42 -39.86 15.67
N GLN A 101 11.73 -40.01 15.41
CA GLN A 101 12.62 -40.91 16.15
C GLN A 101 12.81 -40.50 17.62
N GLN A 102 12.73 -39.20 17.92
CA GLN A 102 12.74 -38.68 19.29
C GLN A 102 11.39 -38.84 20.02
N GLY A 103 10.36 -39.38 19.35
CA GLY A 103 9.01 -39.52 19.91
C GLY A 103 8.25 -38.21 20.04
N HIS A 104 8.66 -37.17 19.30
CA HIS A 104 7.97 -35.88 19.32
C HIS A 104 6.64 -35.96 18.56
N ARG A 105 5.64 -35.19 19.04
CA ARG A 105 4.33 -35.08 18.40
C ARG A 105 4.44 -34.11 17.22
N CYS A 106 4.48 -34.64 16.00
CA CYS A 106 4.67 -33.85 14.78
C CYS A 106 3.34 -33.53 14.10
N LEU A 107 3.14 -32.27 13.73
CA LEU A 107 1.90 -31.79 13.09
C LEU A 107 2.20 -30.86 11.92
N ILE A 108 1.35 -30.90 10.92
CA ILE A 108 1.31 -29.92 9.83
C ILE A 108 0.28 -28.84 10.17
N VAL A 109 0.67 -27.58 10.17
CA VAL A 109 -0.21 -26.42 10.40
C VAL A 109 -0.17 -25.52 9.16
N THR A 110 -1.21 -25.58 8.31
CA THR A 110 -1.18 -24.99 6.96
C THR A 110 -2.45 -24.22 6.62
N ALA A 111 -2.27 -23.15 5.83
CA ALA A 111 -3.39 -22.43 5.24
C ALA A 111 -4.02 -23.17 4.05
N SER A 112 -3.38 -24.20 3.50
CA SER A 112 -3.95 -24.95 2.38
C SER A 112 -5.22 -25.72 2.79
N PRO A 113 -6.17 -25.92 1.86
CA PRO A 113 -7.37 -26.72 2.12
C PRO A 113 -7.02 -28.11 2.63
N GLU A 114 -7.63 -28.52 3.73
CA GLU A 114 -7.34 -29.77 4.41
C GLU A 114 -7.41 -31.01 3.49
N PRO A 115 -8.42 -31.18 2.61
CA PRO A 115 -8.50 -32.34 1.72
C PRO A 115 -7.31 -32.48 0.76
N LEU A 116 -6.61 -31.39 0.44
CA LEU A 116 -5.44 -31.42 -0.44
C LEU A 116 -4.19 -31.94 0.27
N ILE A 117 -4.11 -31.76 1.60
CA ILE A 117 -2.92 -32.06 2.42
C ILE A 117 -3.11 -33.34 3.24
N ALA A 118 -4.34 -33.73 3.57
CA ALA A 118 -4.65 -34.92 4.37
C ALA A 118 -3.91 -36.19 3.89
N PRO A 119 -3.89 -36.50 2.58
CA PRO A 119 -3.16 -37.67 2.08
C PRO A 119 -1.64 -37.57 2.32
N LEU A 120 -1.06 -36.37 2.21
CA LEU A 120 0.36 -36.15 2.48
C LEU A 120 0.65 -36.32 3.98
N ALA A 121 -0.18 -35.75 4.85
CA ALA A 121 -0.05 -35.89 6.30
C ALA A 121 -0.11 -37.36 6.75
N HIS A 122 -1.08 -38.12 6.21
CA HIS A 122 -1.18 -39.56 6.43
C HIS A 122 0.07 -40.31 5.95
N THR A 123 0.57 -39.99 4.74
CA THR A 123 1.81 -40.60 4.19
C THR A 123 3.03 -40.32 5.08
N LEU A 124 3.08 -39.15 5.71
CA LEU A 124 4.16 -38.75 6.59
C LEU A 124 3.99 -39.26 8.03
N GLY A 125 2.82 -39.80 8.40
CA GLY A 125 2.51 -40.20 9.77
C GLY A 125 2.48 -39.01 10.74
N VAL A 126 1.89 -37.89 10.32
CA VAL A 126 1.79 -36.65 11.10
C VAL A 126 0.36 -36.17 11.20
N GLU A 127 0.04 -35.45 12.26
CA GLU A 127 -1.27 -34.83 12.43
C GLU A 127 -1.44 -33.62 11.50
N LEU A 128 -2.68 -33.25 11.18
CA LEU A 128 -2.97 -32.15 10.25
C LEU A 128 -3.94 -31.14 10.86
N ILE A 129 -3.55 -29.87 10.78
CA ILE A 129 -4.37 -28.70 11.02
C ILE A 129 -4.39 -27.87 9.73
N GLY A 130 -5.31 -28.19 8.84
CA GLY A 130 -5.53 -27.49 7.58
C GLY A 130 -6.63 -26.43 7.67
N THR A 131 -6.88 -25.75 6.56
CA THR A 131 -8.10 -24.95 6.42
C THR A 131 -9.24 -25.85 5.96
N GLY A 132 -10.23 -26.06 6.83
CA GLY A 132 -11.43 -26.83 6.51
C GLY A 132 -12.24 -26.17 5.39
N CYS A 133 -12.75 -26.99 4.47
CA CYS A 133 -13.61 -26.56 3.37
C CYS A 133 -14.68 -27.61 3.04
N SER A 134 -15.72 -27.22 2.31
CA SER A 134 -16.70 -28.16 1.76
C SER A 134 -16.05 -29.09 0.72
N ASP A 135 -16.75 -30.17 0.37
CA ASP A 135 -16.25 -31.19 -0.57
C ASP A 135 -15.90 -30.59 -1.94
N LEU A 136 -14.63 -30.75 -2.34
CA LEU A 136 -14.08 -30.24 -3.60
C LEU A 136 -14.74 -30.87 -4.84
N LEU A 137 -15.31 -32.08 -4.70
CA LEU A 137 -16.00 -32.76 -5.80
C LEU A 137 -17.44 -32.29 -5.98
N GLN A 138 -18.09 -31.76 -4.94
CA GLN A 138 -19.49 -31.32 -4.98
C GLN A 138 -19.68 -29.87 -5.44
N VAL A 139 -18.58 -29.18 -5.80
CA VAL A 139 -18.64 -27.76 -6.17
C VAL A 139 -19.35 -27.56 -7.51
N GLY A 140 -20.38 -26.72 -7.52
CA GLY A 140 -21.16 -26.37 -8.71
C GLY A 140 -21.73 -24.95 -8.63
N PRO A 141 -22.45 -24.50 -9.68
CA PRO A 141 -23.04 -23.15 -9.72
C PRO A 141 -23.96 -22.85 -8.54
N SER A 142 -24.74 -23.83 -8.10
CA SER A 142 -25.68 -23.73 -6.97
C SER A 142 -25.05 -24.08 -5.62
N SER A 143 -23.85 -24.67 -5.62
CA SER A 143 -23.15 -25.17 -4.43
C SER A 143 -21.67 -24.77 -4.50
N PRO A 144 -21.35 -23.48 -4.27
CA PRO A 144 -19.96 -23.02 -4.30
C PRO A 144 -19.16 -23.61 -3.13
N LEU A 145 -17.86 -23.83 -3.34
CA LEU A 145 -16.90 -24.12 -2.30
C LEU A 145 -16.94 -23.02 -1.24
N ARG A 146 -17.07 -23.42 0.03
CA ARG A 146 -16.95 -22.53 1.19
C ARG A 146 -15.93 -23.09 2.16
N LEU A 147 -15.15 -22.22 2.78
CA LEU A 147 -14.32 -22.58 3.91
C LEU A 147 -15.22 -22.79 5.13
N THR A 148 -15.12 -23.95 5.76
CA THR A 148 -15.88 -24.29 6.97
C THR A 148 -15.19 -23.80 8.23
N THR A 149 -13.92 -23.42 8.12
CA THR A 149 -13.11 -22.83 9.20
C THR A 149 -12.43 -21.56 8.69
N PRO A 150 -12.04 -20.63 9.59
CA PRO A 150 -11.18 -19.52 9.20
C PRO A 150 -9.88 -20.01 8.56
N ASN A 151 -9.39 -19.27 7.56
CA ASN A 151 -8.16 -19.63 6.87
C ASN A 151 -6.95 -19.66 7.84
N CYS A 152 -6.36 -20.84 8.01
CA CYS A 152 -5.32 -21.15 9.00
C CYS A 152 -3.99 -20.45 8.66
N LYS A 153 -3.91 -19.15 8.94
CA LYS A 153 -2.79 -18.26 8.61
C LYS A 153 -2.62 -17.20 9.69
N GLY A 154 -1.37 -16.88 10.02
CA GLY A 154 -1.01 -15.90 11.05
C GLY A 154 -1.47 -16.37 12.44
N ALA A 155 -2.10 -15.48 13.20
CA ALA A 155 -2.65 -15.79 14.52
C ALA A 155 -3.62 -16.99 14.53
N GLU A 156 -4.32 -17.25 13.43
CA GLU A 156 -5.23 -18.40 13.34
C GLU A 156 -4.47 -19.74 13.40
N LYS A 157 -3.22 -19.81 12.93
CA LYS A 157 -2.40 -21.03 13.08
C LYS A 157 -2.20 -21.38 14.55
N VAL A 158 -1.94 -20.37 15.37
CA VAL A 158 -1.73 -20.53 16.82
C VAL A 158 -3.03 -20.93 17.49
N ARG A 159 -4.14 -20.22 17.23
CA ARG A 159 -5.46 -20.57 17.76
C ARG A 159 -5.89 -22.00 17.43
N ARG A 160 -5.71 -22.42 16.18
CA ARG A 160 -6.10 -23.77 15.73
C ARG A 160 -5.21 -24.85 16.34
N LEU A 161 -3.92 -24.56 16.53
CA LEU A 161 -3.01 -25.44 17.25
C LEU A 161 -3.46 -25.64 18.71
N GLU A 162 -3.78 -24.55 19.41
CA GLU A 162 -4.24 -24.59 20.81
C GLU A 162 -5.55 -25.36 20.95
N GLN A 163 -6.50 -25.13 20.02
CA GLN A 163 -7.76 -25.85 19.98
C GLN A 163 -7.57 -27.35 19.75
N HIS A 164 -6.61 -27.74 18.91
CA HIS A 164 -6.30 -29.14 18.61
C HIS A 164 -5.57 -29.85 19.76
N LEU A 165 -4.74 -29.11 20.50
CA LEU A 165 -4.01 -29.64 21.66
C LEU A 165 -4.86 -29.64 22.94
N GLY A 166 -5.95 -28.86 22.98
CA GLY A 166 -6.80 -28.66 24.16
C GLY A 166 -6.19 -27.76 25.23
N VAL A 167 -4.93 -27.35 25.06
CA VAL A 167 -4.16 -26.47 25.95
C VAL A 167 -3.28 -25.56 25.13
N HIS A 168 -2.96 -24.39 25.67
CA HIS A 168 -1.88 -23.56 25.12
C HIS A 168 -0.55 -24.26 25.39
N PRO A 169 0.19 -24.69 24.34
CA PRO A 169 1.48 -25.33 24.56
C PRO A 169 2.44 -24.29 25.16
N PRO A 170 3.12 -24.61 26.28
CA PRO A 170 4.21 -23.79 26.78
C PRO A 170 5.25 -23.57 25.67
N SER A 171 5.83 -22.36 25.59
CA SER A 171 6.72 -22.01 24.48
C SER A 171 7.93 -22.94 24.37
N ASP A 172 8.44 -23.41 25.51
CA ASP A 172 9.53 -24.39 25.63
C ASP A 172 9.17 -25.79 25.10
N GLN A 173 7.88 -26.09 24.99
CA GLN A 173 7.35 -27.35 24.47
C GLN A 173 6.88 -27.24 23.01
N LEU A 174 7.12 -26.10 22.35
CA LEU A 174 6.74 -25.87 20.95
C LEU A 174 7.97 -25.55 20.09
N GLU A 175 8.18 -26.36 19.05
CA GLU A 175 9.15 -26.12 17.99
C GLU A 175 8.41 -25.87 16.67
N ALA A 176 8.78 -24.81 15.93
CA ALA A 176 7.98 -24.35 14.80
C ALA A 176 8.83 -24.07 13.55
N TYR A 177 8.33 -24.48 12.38
CA TYR A 177 8.98 -24.31 11.09
C TYR A 177 8.08 -23.53 10.12
N GLY A 178 8.64 -22.55 9.42
CA GLY A 178 7.88 -21.74 8.47
C GLY A 178 8.75 -20.92 7.51
N ASP A 179 8.15 -20.45 6.41
CA ASP A 179 8.85 -19.72 5.34
C ASP A 179 8.21 -18.39 4.95
N SER A 180 7.02 -18.09 5.49
CA SER A 180 6.18 -16.97 5.08
C SER A 180 5.81 -16.01 6.22
N ARG A 181 5.33 -14.81 5.85
CA ARG A 181 4.73 -13.87 6.82
C ARG A 181 3.55 -14.47 7.60
N GLY A 182 2.88 -15.49 7.04
CA GLY A 182 1.76 -16.17 7.70
C GLY A 182 2.17 -17.10 8.83
N ASP A 183 3.47 -17.34 9.02
CA ASP A 183 4.01 -18.20 10.07
C ASP A 183 4.59 -17.41 11.24
N ARG A 184 4.59 -16.08 11.14
CA ARG A 184 5.23 -15.19 12.11
C ARG A 184 4.72 -15.47 13.52
N GLU A 185 3.41 -15.51 13.72
CA GLU A 185 2.80 -15.71 15.04
C GLU A 185 3.12 -17.10 15.59
N LEU A 186 3.10 -18.14 14.75
CA LEU A 186 3.45 -19.51 15.14
C LEU A 186 4.94 -19.62 15.54
N LEU A 187 5.83 -19.01 14.76
CA LEU A 187 7.25 -18.93 15.07
C LEU A 187 7.52 -18.12 16.34
N GLN A 188 6.74 -17.07 16.61
CA GLN A 188 6.88 -16.26 17.82
C GLN A 188 6.34 -16.94 19.08
N ALA A 189 5.39 -17.87 18.94
CA ALA A 189 4.87 -18.67 20.05
C ALA A 189 5.84 -19.81 20.46
N SER A 190 6.80 -20.14 19.61
CA SER A 190 7.76 -21.23 19.79
C SER A 190 9.06 -20.73 20.44
N ALA A 191 9.61 -21.48 21.40
CA ALA A 191 10.95 -21.21 21.94
C ALA A 191 12.07 -21.60 20.97
N ARG A 192 11.76 -22.47 20.01
CA ARG A 192 12.67 -22.96 18.96
C ARG A 192 12.10 -22.67 17.58
N PRO A 193 12.09 -21.39 17.15
CA PRO A 193 11.64 -21.04 15.80
C PRO A 193 12.67 -21.43 14.75
N HIS A 194 12.21 -21.89 13.60
CA HIS A 194 13.03 -22.19 12.43
C HIS A 194 12.47 -21.50 11.18
N TRP A 195 12.87 -20.24 10.99
CA TRP A 195 12.56 -19.48 9.78
C TRP A 195 13.42 -19.94 8.61
N ARG A 196 12.81 -20.60 7.62
CA ARG A 196 13.48 -21.11 6.40
C ARG A 196 14.74 -21.93 6.69
N SER A 197 14.78 -22.62 7.82
CA SER A 197 15.90 -23.45 8.25
C SER A 197 15.40 -24.79 8.76
N PHE A 198 16.24 -25.81 8.64
CA PHE A 198 16.04 -27.13 9.25
C PHE A 198 17.23 -27.53 10.13
N THR A 199 18.10 -26.57 10.48
CA THR A 199 19.23 -26.76 11.39
C THR A 199 18.76 -26.91 12.83
N ASP A 200 19.58 -27.53 13.67
CA ASP A 200 19.31 -27.64 15.12
C ASP A 200 19.21 -26.29 15.83
N ALA A 201 19.99 -25.30 15.38
CA ALA A 201 19.96 -23.96 15.94
C ALA A 201 18.65 -23.23 15.59
N PRO A 202 17.97 -22.59 16.57
CA PRO A 202 16.82 -21.75 16.30
C PRO A 202 17.17 -20.54 15.43
N VAL A 203 16.37 -20.31 14.40
CA VAL A 203 16.43 -19.14 13.52
C VAL A 203 15.13 -18.36 13.67
N PRO A 204 15.11 -17.23 14.40
CA PRO A 204 13.90 -16.47 14.63
C PRO A 204 13.42 -15.77 13.36
N TYR A 205 12.12 -15.46 13.31
CA TYR A 205 11.54 -14.67 12.23
C TYR A 205 12.24 -13.30 12.10
N PRO A 206 12.67 -12.88 10.90
CA PRO A 206 13.42 -11.64 10.73
C PRO A 206 12.57 -10.42 11.09
N LYS A 207 13.00 -9.64 12.09
CA LYS A 207 12.44 -8.30 12.34
C LYS A 207 12.70 -7.45 11.10
N SER A 208 11.67 -6.84 10.50
CA SER A 208 11.75 -6.14 9.22
C SER A 208 12.75 -4.97 9.25
N LYS A 209 14.03 -5.24 8.92
CA LYS A 209 15.09 -4.23 8.79
C LYS A 209 15.26 -3.71 7.37
N ALA A 210 14.83 -4.45 6.35
CA ALA A 210 15.14 -4.17 4.95
C ALA A 210 14.52 -2.84 4.44
N ALA A 211 13.33 -2.47 4.91
CA ALA A 211 12.71 -1.21 4.52
C ALA A 211 13.39 0.03 5.16
N ARG A 212 14.19 -0.12 6.23
CA ARG A 212 14.82 1.02 6.92
C ARG A 212 16.04 1.59 6.19
N TRP A 213 16.79 0.78 5.45
CA TRP A 213 18.02 1.21 4.78
C TRP A 213 17.81 1.58 3.31
N LEU A 214 16.77 1.06 2.66
CA LEU A 214 16.47 1.35 1.25
C LEU A 214 16.07 2.82 1.03
N LEU A 215 15.38 3.43 2.00
CA LEU A 215 14.96 4.85 1.92
C LEU A 215 16.11 5.86 2.02
N PRO A 216 17.04 5.79 2.99
CA PRO A 216 18.19 6.69 3.03
C PRO A 216 19.16 6.48 1.87
N LEU A 217 19.31 5.24 1.38
CA LEU A 217 20.12 4.95 0.18
C LEU A 217 19.51 5.56 -1.09
N LEU A 218 18.18 5.49 -1.26
CA LEU A 218 17.49 6.15 -2.37
C LEU A 218 17.59 7.68 -2.28
N ALA A 219 17.45 8.25 -1.08
CA ALA A 219 17.61 9.68 -0.86
C ALA A 219 19.05 10.15 -1.16
N LEU A 220 20.06 9.38 -0.75
CA LEU A 220 21.47 9.64 -1.05
C LEU A 220 21.76 9.53 -2.55
N ALA A 221 21.21 8.52 -3.23
CA ALA A 221 21.37 8.37 -4.68
C ALA A 221 20.76 9.54 -5.46
N LEU A 222 19.58 10.02 -5.05
CA LEU A 222 18.94 11.21 -5.64
C LEU A 222 19.74 12.49 -5.37
N LEU A 223 20.32 12.62 -4.19
CA LEU A 223 21.18 13.75 -3.81
C LEU A 223 22.48 13.75 -4.63
N LEU A 224 23.12 12.59 -4.79
CA LEU A 224 24.31 12.40 -5.62
C LEU A 224 24.03 12.63 -7.11
N ALA A 225 22.85 12.24 -7.61
CA ALA A 225 22.45 12.54 -8.99
C ALA A 225 22.24 14.04 -9.23
N GLY A 226 21.72 14.77 -8.24
CA GLY A 226 21.65 16.24 -8.27
C GLY A 226 23.03 16.89 -8.26
N LEU A 227 23.96 16.35 -7.46
CA LEU A 227 25.37 16.77 -7.42
C LEU A 227 26.16 16.39 -8.69
N SER A 228 25.84 15.28 -9.37
CA SER A 228 26.50 14.95 -10.64
C SER A 228 26.09 15.93 -11.74
N GLY A 229 24.84 16.42 -11.74
CA GLY A 229 24.41 17.50 -12.63
C GLY A 229 25.20 18.81 -12.43
N PHE A 230 25.72 19.05 -11.22
CA PHE A 230 26.59 20.19 -10.90
C PHE A 230 27.98 20.09 -11.55
N LEU A 231 28.54 18.89 -11.65
CA LEU A 231 29.87 18.67 -12.26
C LEU A 231 29.89 18.89 -13.78
N PHE A 232 28.76 18.82 -14.48
CA PHE A 232 28.67 19.03 -15.93
C PHE A 232 28.23 20.44 -16.36
N THR A 233 28.12 21.40 -15.44
CA THR A 233 27.76 22.80 -15.76
C THR A 233 29.00 23.67 -16.05
N THR A 234 28.84 24.64 -16.96
CA THR A 234 29.88 25.59 -17.42
C THR A 234 30.40 26.50 -16.29
N SER A 235 31.61 27.06 -16.43
CA SER A 235 32.27 27.85 -15.38
C SER A 235 31.50 29.11 -14.95
N GLU A 236 30.83 29.79 -15.88
CA GLU A 236 29.99 30.96 -15.58
C GLU A 236 28.71 30.57 -14.82
N ALA A 237 28.04 29.49 -15.23
CA ALA A 237 26.86 28.97 -14.56
C ALA A 237 27.16 28.51 -13.11
N ARG A 238 28.38 28.05 -12.84
CA ARG A 238 28.83 27.68 -11.48
C ARG A 238 28.98 28.89 -10.56
N ALA A 239 29.45 30.03 -11.07
CA ALA A 239 29.61 31.25 -10.28
C ALA A 239 28.24 31.86 -9.88
N ASP A 240 27.28 31.86 -10.81
CA ASP A 240 25.90 32.28 -10.51
C ASP A 240 25.21 31.34 -9.52
N LEU A 241 25.48 30.03 -9.60
CA LEU A 241 24.97 29.02 -8.68
C LEU A 241 25.49 29.18 -7.25
N VAL A 242 26.80 29.44 -7.06
CA VAL A 242 27.39 29.68 -5.74
C VAL A 242 26.80 30.94 -5.10
N THR A 243 26.66 32.01 -5.87
CA THR A 243 26.07 33.27 -5.39
C THR A 243 24.58 33.12 -5.05
N ASN A 244 23.82 32.37 -5.86
CA ASN A 244 22.40 32.10 -5.64
C ASN A 244 22.13 31.09 -4.51
N SER A 245 23.03 30.13 -4.26
CA SER A 245 22.91 29.17 -3.16
C SER A 245 23.15 29.81 -1.79
N LEU A 246 24.06 30.79 -1.67
CA LEU A 246 24.21 31.59 -0.45
C LEU A 246 22.97 32.45 -0.16
N ARG A 247 22.30 32.96 -1.20
CA ARG A 247 21.00 33.65 -1.07
C ARG A 247 19.90 32.67 -0.65
N LEU A 248 19.86 31.47 -1.23
CA LEU A 248 18.88 30.43 -0.89
C LEU A 248 18.92 30.07 0.60
N ILE A 249 20.11 29.96 1.20
CA ILE A 249 20.29 29.66 2.64
C ILE A 249 19.56 30.67 3.53
N LYS A 250 19.62 31.97 3.21
CA LYS A 250 18.93 33.03 3.97
C LYS A 250 17.41 32.89 3.93
N TRP A 251 16.87 32.30 2.86
CA TRP A 251 15.43 32.14 2.64
C TRP A 251 14.90 30.76 3.00
N LEU A 252 15.76 29.81 3.38
CA LEU A 252 15.34 28.50 3.89
C LEU A 252 14.35 28.62 5.05
N PRO A 253 14.49 29.53 6.05
CA PRO A 253 13.50 29.67 7.10
C PRO A 253 12.11 30.04 6.57
N ALA A 254 12.02 30.92 5.56
CA ALA A 254 10.75 31.29 4.95
C ALA A 254 10.14 30.11 4.16
N LEU A 255 10.94 29.41 3.37
CA LEU A 255 10.52 28.24 2.59
C LEU A 255 10.01 27.11 3.51
N TYR A 256 10.78 26.78 4.55
CA TYR A 256 10.37 25.79 5.54
C TYR A 256 9.24 26.27 6.43
N GLY A 257 9.09 27.58 6.67
CA GLY A 257 7.93 28.16 7.35
C GLY A 257 6.64 27.92 6.58
N VAL A 258 6.66 28.11 5.25
CA VAL A 258 5.53 27.78 4.36
C VAL A 258 5.20 26.28 4.38
N VAL A 259 6.23 25.42 4.33
CA VAL A 259 6.06 23.96 4.43
C VAL A 259 5.48 23.57 5.79
N ALA A 260 6.03 24.11 6.89
CA ALA A 260 5.57 23.84 8.24
C ALA A 260 4.11 24.27 8.44
N LEU A 261 3.72 25.44 7.93
CA LEU A 261 2.33 25.90 7.96
C LEU A 261 1.40 24.95 7.19
N SER A 262 1.83 24.48 6.01
CA SER A 262 1.08 23.49 5.25
C SER A 262 0.91 22.17 6.01
N TYR A 263 1.96 21.67 6.66
CA TYR A 263 1.89 20.43 7.44
C TYR A 263 1.09 20.58 8.74
N ALA A 264 1.21 21.70 9.45
CA ALA A 264 0.39 22.02 10.61
C ALA A 264 -1.10 22.03 10.25
N GLY A 265 -1.47 22.65 9.13
CA GLY A 265 -2.85 22.62 8.65
C GLY A 265 -3.31 21.25 8.17
N ARG A 266 -2.41 20.41 7.61
CA ARG A 266 -2.75 19.00 7.31
C ARG A 266 -3.05 18.22 8.57
N TYR A 267 -2.30 18.43 9.65
CA TYR A 267 -2.58 17.80 10.95
C TYR A 267 -3.89 18.31 11.55
N TRP A 268 -4.13 19.63 11.50
CA TRP A 268 -5.39 20.21 11.95
C TRP A 268 -6.58 19.58 11.23
N ARG A 269 -6.52 19.50 9.88
CA ARG A 269 -7.57 18.87 9.07
C ARG A 269 -7.80 17.42 9.49
N TRP A 270 -6.72 16.66 9.70
CA TRP A 270 -6.79 15.28 10.20
C TRP A 270 -7.50 15.20 11.56
N ARG A 271 -7.15 16.09 12.50
CA ARG A 271 -7.80 16.17 13.82
C ARG A 271 -9.26 16.62 13.76
N LEU A 272 -9.61 17.53 12.85
CA LEU A 272 -11.00 17.94 12.63
C LEU A 272 -11.85 16.75 12.19
N LEU A 273 -11.35 15.94 11.26
CA LEU A 273 -12.05 14.74 10.79
C LEU A 273 -12.17 13.66 11.88
N LEU A 274 -11.11 13.43 12.66
CA LEU A 274 -11.13 12.47 13.76
C LEU A 274 -12.01 12.91 14.94
N GLY A 275 -11.98 14.19 15.30
CA GLY A 275 -12.80 14.74 16.38
C GLY A 275 -14.29 14.58 16.11
N ARG A 276 -14.71 14.65 14.84
CA ARG A 276 -16.10 14.39 14.42
C ARG A 276 -16.55 12.94 14.57
N LEU A 277 -15.60 12.02 14.67
CA LEU A 277 -15.85 10.61 14.97
C LEU A 277 -15.63 10.27 16.45
N GLY A 278 -15.27 11.26 17.29
CA GLY A 278 -14.92 11.05 18.70
C GLY A 278 -13.65 10.22 18.89
N ILE A 279 -12.73 10.22 17.91
CA ILE A 279 -11.53 9.38 17.94
C ILE A 279 -10.29 10.20 18.35
N GLY A 280 -9.70 9.79 19.48
CA GLY A 280 -8.39 10.27 19.91
C GLY A 280 -8.35 11.72 20.43
N SER A 281 -7.19 12.12 20.91
CA SER A 281 -6.89 13.44 21.50
C SER A 281 -5.83 14.19 20.67
N THR A 282 -5.62 15.48 20.97
CA THR A 282 -4.56 16.31 20.36
C THR A 282 -3.27 16.23 21.17
N ASP A 283 -2.74 15.02 21.31
CA ASP A 283 -1.55 14.77 22.14
C ASP A 283 -0.30 14.51 21.28
N TRP A 284 0.88 14.61 21.91
CA TRP A 284 2.15 14.38 21.23
C TRP A 284 2.27 13.00 20.55
N PRO A 285 1.82 11.88 21.15
CA PRO A 285 1.81 10.58 20.48
C PRO A 285 0.91 10.53 19.24
N ASP A 286 -0.24 11.22 19.25
CA ASP A 286 -1.15 11.32 18.11
C ASP A 286 -0.50 12.06 16.95
N PHE A 287 0.11 13.21 17.23
CA PHE A 287 0.87 13.98 16.25
C PHE A 287 2.03 13.18 15.66
N LEU A 288 2.84 12.53 16.49
CA LEU A 288 3.97 11.71 16.02
C LEU A 288 3.51 10.50 15.20
N GLY A 289 2.42 9.84 15.61
CA GLY A 289 1.82 8.74 14.85
C GLY A 289 1.33 9.17 13.48
N TRP A 290 0.67 10.33 13.40
CA TRP A 290 0.27 10.95 12.14
C TRP A 290 1.47 11.33 11.26
N LEU A 291 2.47 11.99 11.86
CA LEU A 291 3.66 12.50 11.18
C LEU A 291 4.50 11.37 10.59
N ARG A 292 4.66 10.25 11.31
CA ARG A 292 5.41 9.06 10.82
C ARG A 292 4.80 8.43 9.58
N GLY A 293 3.52 8.65 9.30
CA GLY A 293 2.88 8.24 8.05
C GLY A 293 3.58 8.73 6.80
N PHE A 294 4.20 9.91 6.85
CA PHE A 294 4.83 10.52 5.68
C PHE A 294 6.18 9.88 5.30
N ALA A 295 6.71 8.94 6.09
CA ALA A 295 7.97 8.26 5.76
C ALA A 295 7.91 7.51 4.42
N LEU A 296 6.71 7.05 4.01
CA LEU A 296 6.49 6.31 2.77
C LEU A 296 5.76 7.15 1.71
N THR A 297 5.86 8.48 1.75
CA THR A 297 5.23 9.38 0.78
C THR A 297 5.69 9.12 -0.67
N ALA A 298 6.91 8.62 -0.86
CA ALA A 298 7.49 8.31 -2.18
C ALA A 298 6.87 7.09 -2.89
N THR A 299 5.86 6.47 -2.31
CA THR A 299 5.12 5.35 -2.93
C THR A 299 4.17 5.82 -4.04
N PRO A 300 3.83 4.96 -5.01
CA PRO A 300 2.84 5.28 -6.04
C PRO A 300 1.53 5.81 -5.43
N ALA A 301 1.03 6.92 -5.99
CA ALA A 301 -0.16 7.63 -5.51
C ALA A 301 -0.16 7.99 -4.00
N LYS A 302 1.01 8.07 -3.36
CA LYS A 302 1.18 8.34 -1.91
C LYS A 302 0.47 7.33 -1.01
N LEU A 303 0.25 6.09 -1.48
CA LEU A 303 -0.46 5.05 -0.71
C LEU A 303 0.27 4.63 0.57
N GLY A 304 1.58 4.80 0.62
CA GLY A 304 2.41 4.53 1.79
C GLY A 304 2.08 5.41 3.00
N GLU A 305 1.44 6.57 2.81
CA GLU A 305 0.92 7.38 3.91
C GLU A 305 -0.17 6.65 4.72
N LEU A 306 -0.81 5.62 4.15
CA LEU A 306 -1.78 4.76 4.84
C LEU A 306 -1.14 3.97 5.99
N SER A 307 0.19 3.81 6.00
CA SER A 307 0.92 3.16 7.11
C SER A 307 0.63 3.80 8.48
N ARG A 308 0.25 5.09 8.52
CA ARG A 308 -0.17 5.76 9.76
C ARG A 308 -1.41 5.14 10.39
N VAL A 309 -2.31 4.56 9.60
CA VAL A 309 -3.50 3.87 10.12
C VAL A 309 -3.08 2.68 10.98
N GLN A 310 -2.10 1.90 10.49
CA GLN A 310 -1.57 0.77 11.23
C GLN A 310 -0.82 1.23 12.49
N LEU A 311 0.02 2.26 12.37
CA LEU A 311 0.77 2.81 13.51
C LEU A 311 -0.15 3.34 14.61
N LEU A 312 -1.13 4.17 14.27
CA LEU A 312 -2.09 4.74 15.23
C LEU A 312 -2.95 3.65 15.88
N HIS A 313 -3.30 2.60 15.13
CA HIS A 313 -4.02 1.47 15.70
C HIS A 313 -3.16 0.65 16.67
N GLU A 314 -1.94 0.31 16.29
CA GLU A 314 -1.05 -0.52 17.12
C GLU A 314 -0.59 0.22 18.37
N GLN A 315 -0.40 1.55 18.30
CA GLN A 315 0.20 2.35 19.38
C GLN A 315 -0.83 3.05 20.27
N LEU A 316 -1.94 3.52 19.70
CA LEU A 316 -2.96 4.29 20.41
C LEU A 316 -4.31 3.56 20.49
N GLY A 317 -4.41 2.35 19.93
CA GLY A 317 -5.63 1.54 19.99
C GLY A 317 -6.78 2.07 19.12
N TYR A 318 -6.53 3.05 18.25
CA TYR A 318 -7.57 3.65 17.42
C TYR A 318 -8.21 2.62 16.47
N PRO A 319 -9.52 2.72 16.19
CA PRO A 319 -10.21 1.76 15.34
C PRO A 319 -9.75 1.88 13.88
N ARG A 320 -9.33 0.75 13.28
CA ARG A 320 -8.71 0.74 11.92
C ARG A 320 -9.65 1.27 10.84
N LEU A 321 -10.89 0.81 10.82
CA LEU A 321 -11.83 1.11 9.73
C LEU A 321 -12.20 2.61 9.68
N PRO A 322 -12.57 3.28 10.79
CA PRO A 322 -12.74 4.73 10.82
C PRO A 322 -11.50 5.52 10.37
N LEU A 323 -10.29 5.11 10.77
CA LEU A 323 -9.05 5.75 10.34
C LEU A 323 -8.85 5.67 8.82
N VAL A 324 -9.21 4.55 8.19
CA VAL A 324 -9.19 4.42 6.72
C VAL A 324 -10.20 5.38 6.08
N HIS A 325 -11.42 5.52 6.63
CA HIS A 325 -12.41 6.45 6.10
C HIS A 325 -11.95 7.90 6.20
N VAL A 326 -11.34 8.29 7.32
CA VAL A 326 -10.74 9.63 7.49
C VAL A 326 -9.61 9.86 6.49
N PHE A 327 -8.74 8.87 6.28
CA PHE A 327 -7.69 8.94 5.27
C PHE A 327 -8.26 9.14 3.85
N VAL A 328 -9.29 8.37 3.49
CA VAL A 328 -9.97 8.51 2.19
C VAL A 328 -10.60 9.90 2.05
N ALA A 329 -11.30 10.38 3.08
CA ALA A 329 -11.89 11.72 3.10
C ALA A 329 -10.82 12.81 2.89
N GLU A 330 -9.68 12.67 3.55
CA GLU A 330 -8.53 13.56 3.40
C GLU A 330 -8.01 13.59 1.94
N ARG A 331 -7.89 12.43 1.29
CA ARG A 331 -7.44 12.33 -0.11
C ARG A 331 -8.46 12.92 -1.08
N CYS A 332 -9.75 12.65 -0.87
CA CYS A 332 -10.82 13.25 -1.65
C CYS A 332 -10.82 14.78 -1.52
N ALA A 333 -10.63 15.31 -0.30
CA ALA A 333 -10.54 16.74 -0.07
C ALA A 333 -9.33 17.38 -0.78
N ASP A 334 -8.18 16.70 -0.78
CA ASP A 334 -7.00 17.16 -1.52
C ASP A 334 -7.22 17.16 -3.04
N ALA A 335 -7.84 16.11 -3.59
CA ALA A 335 -8.15 16.03 -5.01
C ALA A 335 -9.17 17.09 -5.43
N ALA A 336 -10.23 17.29 -4.64
CA ALA A 336 -11.24 18.33 -4.86
C ALA A 336 -10.61 19.73 -4.82
N ALA A 337 -9.74 20.00 -3.85
CA ALA A 337 -9.04 21.28 -3.74
C ALA A 337 -8.17 21.58 -4.97
N VAL A 338 -7.43 20.59 -5.48
CA VAL A 338 -6.64 20.75 -6.71
C VAL A 338 -7.55 21.02 -7.91
N ALA A 339 -8.65 20.30 -8.05
CA ALA A 339 -9.61 20.49 -9.14
C ALA A 339 -10.24 21.90 -9.09
N LEU A 340 -10.66 22.36 -7.91
CA LEU A 340 -11.24 23.70 -7.71
C LEU A 340 -10.23 24.80 -8.03
N LEU A 341 -9.00 24.69 -7.54
CA LEU A 341 -7.95 25.67 -7.82
C LEU A 341 -7.60 25.70 -9.32
N LEU A 342 -7.46 24.54 -9.97
CA LEU A 342 -7.20 24.50 -11.41
C LEU A 342 -8.37 25.07 -12.21
N MET A 343 -9.62 24.76 -11.83
CA MET A 343 -10.81 25.33 -12.47
C MET A 343 -10.88 26.85 -12.34
N LEU A 344 -10.39 27.41 -11.23
CA LEU A 344 -10.33 28.85 -11.01
C LEU A 344 -9.17 29.53 -11.77
N LEU A 345 -8.00 28.88 -11.84
CA LEU A 345 -6.76 29.49 -12.33
C LEU A 345 -6.54 29.33 -13.84
N THR A 346 -6.93 28.18 -14.42
CA THR A 346 -6.65 27.90 -15.83
C THR A 346 -7.41 28.78 -16.81
N PRO A 347 -8.68 29.17 -16.59
CA PRO A 347 -9.40 30.00 -17.56
C PRO A 347 -8.76 31.39 -17.72
N ALA A 348 -8.33 32.03 -16.61
CA ALA A 348 -7.69 33.34 -16.64
C ALA A 348 -6.35 33.34 -17.39
N GLN A 349 -5.57 32.28 -17.22
CA GLN A 349 -4.25 32.13 -17.87
C GLN A 349 -4.36 31.71 -19.34
N LEU A 350 -5.43 30.96 -19.68
CA LEU A 350 -5.75 30.61 -21.05
C LEU A 350 -6.25 31.83 -21.82
N LEU A 351 -7.06 32.70 -21.17
CA LEU A 351 -7.63 33.92 -21.75
C LEU A 351 -6.56 34.94 -22.20
N GLU A 352 -5.48 35.12 -21.43
CA GLU A 352 -4.39 36.04 -21.78
C GLU A 352 -3.57 35.60 -23.01
N ARG A 353 -3.65 34.32 -23.40
CA ARG A 353 -2.96 33.77 -24.58
C ARG A 353 -3.87 33.68 -25.83
N LEU A 354 -5.06 34.30 -25.80
CA LEU A 354 -6.09 34.28 -26.86
C LEU A 354 -5.98 35.44 -27.88
N PRO A 355 -4.90 35.60 -28.67
CA PRO A 355 -5.10 36.07 -30.04
C PRO A 355 -5.14 34.93 -31.06
N VAL A 356 -4.82 33.68 -30.67
CA VAL A 356 -4.61 32.57 -31.63
C VAL A 356 -5.21 31.24 -31.17
N LEU A 357 -6.45 31.25 -30.67
CA LEU A 357 -7.16 30.01 -30.36
C LEU A 357 -8.46 29.95 -31.18
N SER A 358 -8.29 29.26 -32.31
CA SER A 358 -9.33 28.88 -33.26
C SER A 358 -10.47 28.10 -32.58
N SER A 359 -11.61 28.12 -33.25
CA SER A 359 -12.84 27.34 -33.06
C SER A 359 -12.69 25.86 -32.66
N THR A 360 -11.48 25.30 -32.72
CA THR A 360 -11.13 23.90 -32.41
C THR A 360 -11.24 23.54 -30.93
N TRP A 361 -10.90 24.44 -30.00
CA TRP A 361 -10.95 24.15 -28.56
C TRP A 361 -12.36 24.23 -27.98
N LEU A 362 -13.17 25.16 -28.47
CA LEU A 362 -14.61 25.21 -28.16
C LEU A 362 -15.31 23.95 -28.66
N VAL A 363 -14.91 23.44 -29.84
CA VAL A 363 -15.39 22.16 -30.37
C VAL A 363 -14.92 20.98 -29.51
N GLY A 364 -13.68 20.99 -29.01
CA GLY A 364 -13.17 19.96 -28.10
C GLY A 364 -13.89 19.90 -26.76
N ILE A 365 -14.12 21.05 -26.13
CA ILE A 365 -14.89 21.15 -24.87
C ILE A 365 -16.36 20.78 -25.11
N ALA A 366 -16.96 21.26 -26.21
CA ALA A 366 -18.32 20.89 -26.59
C ALA A 366 -18.45 19.39 -26.91
N LEU A 367 -17.45 18.75 -27.54
CA LEU A 367 -17.44 17.31 -27.80
C LEU A 367 -17.26 16.49 -26.52
N VAL A 368 -16.48 16.95 -25.55
CA VAL A 368 -16.35 16.29 -24.23
C VAL A 368 -17.64 16.43 -23.42
N ILE A 369 -18.27 17.60 -23.44
CA ILE A 369 -19.57 17.84 -22.79
C ILE A 369 -20.66 17.03 -23.49
N CYS A 370 -20.76 17.06 -24.82
CA CYS A 370 -21.70 16.22 -25.59
C CYS A 370 -21.43 14.73 -25.38
N GLY A 371 -20.17 14.31 -25.35
CA GLY A 371 -19.78 12.92 -25.07
C GLY A 371 -20.19 12.48 -23.67
N ALA A 372 -19.99 13.33 -22.66
CA ALA A 372 -20.43 13.09 -21.29
C ALA A 372 -21.96 13.07 -21.19
N VAL A 373 -22.66 14.01 -21.82
CA VAL A 373 -24.12 14.08 -21.87
C VAL A 373 -24.69 12.83 -22.55
N VAL A 374 -24.17 12.43 -23.72
CA VAL A 374 -24.55 11.21 -24.47
C VAL A 374 -24.25 9.93 -23.67
N LEU A 375 -23.14 9.90 -22.93
CA LEU A 375 -22.82 8.80 -22.02
C LEU A 375 -23.80 8.74 -20.85
N THR A 376 -24.25 9.88 -20.31
CA THR A 376 -25.22 9.93 -19.20
C THR A 376 -26.68 9.79 -19.61
N SER A 377 -27.04 10.08 -20.88
CA SER A 377 -28.40 10.01 -21.40
C SER A 377 -28.76 8.64 -22.02
N ARG A 378 -27.81 7.71 -22.12
CA ARG A 378 -28.11 6.32 -22.50
C ARG A 378 -28.94 5.60 -21.42
N PRO A 379 -30.06 4.96 -21.77
CA PRO A 379 -30.86 4.21 -20.81
C PRO A 379 -30.10 2.95 -20.37
N GLY A 380 -29.35 3.05 -19.26
CA GLY A 380 -28.56 1.96 -18.69
C GLY A 380 -27.25 2.40 -18.03
N THR A 381 -26.64 3.49 -18.50
CA THR A 381 -25.43 4.06 -17.86
C THR A 381 -25.75 4.67 -16.51
N GLY A 382 -26.94 5.25 -16.32
CA GLY A 382 -27.42 5.67 -14.99
C GLY A 382 -27.51 4.50 -13.99
N ARG A 383 -27.95 3.30 -14.41
CA ARG A 383 -28.01 2.11 -13.55
C ARG A 383 -26.64 1.47 -13.33
N TRP A 384 -25.75 1.54 -14.33
CA TRP A 384 -24.37 1.05 -14.22
C TRP A 384 -23.49 1.97 -13.35
N LEU A 385 -23.61 3.29 -13.53
CA LEU A 385 -23.02 4.32 -12.67
C LEU A 385 -23.64 4.25 -11.27
N ALA A 386 -24.97 4.12 -11.13
CA ALA A 386 -25.62 3.93 -9.83
C ALA A 386 -25.20 2.61 -9.16
N GLY A 387 -24.98 1.54 -9.92
CA GLY A 387 -24.50 0.26 -9.40
C GLY A 387 -23.01 0.27 -9.03
N ARG A 388 -22.18 1.08 -9.70
CA ARG A 388 -20.80 1.38 -9.25
C ARG A 388 -20.80 2.35 -8.07
N TRP A 389 -21.65 3.36 -8.09
CA TRP A 389 -21.85 4.34 -7.02
C TRP A 389 -22.37 3.67 -5.75
N GLN A 390 -23.33 2.75 -5.82
CA GLN A 390 -23.80 1.95 -4.68
C GLN A 390 -22.73 1.01 -4.13
N ARG A 391 -21.83 0.50 -4.99
CA ARG A 391 -20.66 -0.29 -4.52
C ARG A 391 -19.59 0.58 -3.87
N TRP A 392 -19.41 1.82 -4.35
CA TRP A 392 -18.41 2.75 -3.81
C TRP A 392 -18.92 3.58 -2.63
N ARG A 393 -20.24 3.83 -2.50
CA ARG A 393 -20.83 4.64 -1.44
C ARG A 393 -20.58 4.08 -0.05
N HIS A 394 -20.45 2.75 0.08
CA HIS A 394 -20.13 2.10 1.35
C HIS A 394 -18.69 2.36 1.82
N HIS A 395 -17.80 2.80 0.92
CA HIS A 395 -16.45 3.23 1.26
C HIS A 395 -16.32 4.76 1.40
N LEU A 396 -17.31 5.52 0.94
CA LEU A 396 -17.39 6.95 1.12
C LEU A 396 -17.76 7.30 2.58
N PRO A 397 -17.34 8.48 3.07
CA PRO A 397 -17.71 8.98 4.40
C PRO A 397 -19.23 8.94 4.62
N SER A 398 -19.72 8.17 5.58
CA SER A 398 -21.14 8.19 5.98
C SER A 398 -21.35 9.06 7.23
N GLY A 399 -22.52 9.69 7.35
CA GLY A 399 -22.96 10.41 8.55
C GLY A 399 -22.16 11.69 8.88
N ALA A 400 -21.71 11.80 10.14
CA ALA A 400 -21.01 12.98 10.67
C ALA A 400 -19.73 13.36 9.90
N LEU A 401 -19.07 12.39 9.26
CA LEU A 401 -17.86 12.62 8.47
C LEU A 401 -18.15 13.35 7.15
N ALA A 402 -19.34 13.15 6.55
CA ALA A 402 -19.75 13.85 5.33
C ALA A 402 -19.86 15.37 5.55
N HIS A 403 -20.42 15.79 6.70
CA HIS A 403 -20.50 17.20 7.08
C HIS A 403 -19.12 17.82 7.34
N ALA A 404 -18.14 17.02 7.75
CA ALA A 404 -16.76 17.44 7.96
C ALA A 404 -15.94 17.54 6.66
N THR A 405 -16.46 17.02 5.54
CA THR A 405 -15.73 17.07 4.26
C THR A 405 -15.66 18.48 3.68
N ILE A 406 -16.70 19.30 3.83
CA ILE A 406 -16.72 20.68 3.34
C ILE A 406 -15.59 21.52 3.98
N PRO A 407 -15.50 21.63 5.32
CA PRO A 407 -14.39 22.35 5.94
C PRO A 407 -13.04 21.71 5.62
N ALA A 408 -12.96 20.38 5.46
CA ALA A 408 -11.73 19.71 5.04
C ALA A 408 -11.29 20.10 3.61
N VAL A 409 -12.22 20.28 2.67
CA VAL A 409 -11.95 20.76 1.30
C VAL A 409 -11.46 22.20 1.34
N LEU A 410 -12.13 23.08 2.10
CA LEU A 410 -11.72 24.49 2.24
C LEU A 410 -10.31 24.61 2.82
N ILE A 411 -10.03 23.85 3.89
CA ILE A 411 -8.68 23.76 4.45
C ILE A 411 -7.72 23.24 3.39
N SER A 412 -8.05 22.18 2.64
CA SER A 412 -7.20 21.68 1.55
C SER A 412 -6.93 22.72 0.46
N VAL A 413 -7.90 23.54 0.06
CA VAL A 413 -7.70 24.64 -0.90
C VAL A 413 -6.66 25.61 -0.38
N LEU A 414 -6.80 26.07 0.87
CA LEU A 414 -5.83 26.96 1.50
C LEU A 414 -4.44 26.32 1.56
N LEU A 415 -4.34 25.07 2.00
CA LEU A 415 -3.07 24.38 2.15
C LEU A 415 -2.36 24.14 0.81
N ARG A 416 -3.11 23.85 -0.26
CA ARG A 416 -2.53 23.70 -1.61
C ARG A 416 -2.08 25.04 -2.17
N ALA A 417 -2.85 26.10 -1.93
CA ALA A 417 -2.43 27.45 -2.29
C ALA A 417 -1.14 27.85 -1.56
N THR A 418 -1.08 27.68 -0.25
CA THR A 418 0.12 27.94 0.57
C THR A 418 1.32 27.12 0.10
N GLU A 419 1.16 25.81 -0.13
CA GLU A 419 2.26 24.95 -0.57
C GLU A 419 2.80 25.38 -1.96
N SER A 420 1.92 25.88 -2.83
CA SER A 420 2.31 26.37 -4.16
C SER A 420 3.17 27.65 -4.11
N LEU A 421 3.09 28.43 -3.03
CA LEU A 421 3.93 29.60 -2.81
C LEU A 421 5.42 29.24 -2.76
N VAL A 422 5.78 28.00 -2.41
CA VAL A 422 7.16 27.52 -2.46
C VAL A 422 7.73 27.67 -3.87
N LEU A 423 6.95 27.32 -4.91
CA LEU A 423 7.41 27.48 -6.30
C LEU A 423 7.56 28.96 -6.67
N TRP A 424 6.59 29.80 -6.28
CA TRP A 424 6.66 31.23 -6.54
C TRP A 424 7.86 31.90 -5.87
N LEU A 425 8.12 31.57 -4.61
CA LEU A 425 9.29 32.04 -3.86
C LEU A 425 10.59 31.58 -4.53
N LEU A 426 10.68 30.31 -4.92
CA LEU A 426 11.86 29.77 -5.63
C LEU A 426 12.11 30.50 -6.95
N VAL A 427 11.06 30.77 -7.73
CA VAL A 427 11.17 31.60 -8.93
C VAL A 427 11.69 32.98 -8.53
N ARG A 428 10.98 33.70 -7.65
CA ARG A 428 11.34 35.08 -7.25
C ARG A 428 12.79 35.23 -6.78
N PHE A 429 13.35 34.21 -6.13
CA PHE A 429 14.72 34.22 -5.62
C PHE A 429 15.78 33.76 -6.62
N LEU A 430 15.50 32.77 -7.47
CA LEU A 430 16.48 32.17 -8.38
C LEU A 430 16.46 32.79 -9.79
N ALA A 431 15.30 33.30 -10.20
CA ALA A 431 15.12 34.08 -11.41
C ALA A 431 14.00 35.09 -11.17
N PRO A 432 14.29 36.38 -10.91
CA PRO A 432 13.30 37.42 -10.65
C PRO A 432 12.49 37.79 -11.93
N ALA A 433 11.95 36.78 -12.59
CA ALA A 433 10.98 36.86 -13.67
C ALA A 433 9.63 37.35 -13.13
N PRO A 434 8.82 38.03 -13.96
CA PRO A 434 7.52 38.56 -13.58
C PRO A 434 6.44 37.46 -13.54
N ILE A 435 6.72 36.32 -12.89
CA ILE A 435 5.73 35.27 -12.68
C ILE A 435 4.84 35.66 -11.50
N THR A 436 3.54 35.80 -11.77
CA THR A 436 2.53 36.09 -10.74
C THR A 436 2.24 34.86 -9.88
N ILE A 437 1.73 35.08 -8.66
CA ILE A 437 1.36 34.00 -7.73
C ILE A 437 0.35 33.02 -8.37
N PRO A 438 -0.72 33.45 -9.07
CA PRO A 438 -1.65 32.54 -9.73
C PRO A 438 -0.99 31.63 -10.78
N VAL A 439 -0.04 32.16 -11.56
CA VAL A 439 0.70 31.40 -12.58
C VAL A 439 1.57 30.35 -11.92
N ALA A 440 2.36 30.72 -10.91
CA ALA A 440 3.16 29.76 -10.16
C ALA A 440 2.29 28.68 -9.49
N MET A 441 1.13 29.05 -8.95
CA MET A 441 0.18 28.11 -8.36
C MET A 441 -0.35 27.11 -9.39
N ALA A 442 -0.75 27.57 -10.58
CA ALA A 442 -1.21 26.68 -11.65
C ALA A 442 -0.09 25.73 -12.12
N ILE A 443 1.13 26.23 -12.31
CA ILE A 443 2.29 25.40 -12.68
C ILE A 443 2.55 24.33 -11.62
N TYR A 444 2.51 24.70 -10.33
CA TYR A 444 2.71 23.76 -9.22
C TYR A 444 1.66 22.65 -9.22
N LEU A 445 0.38 23.00 -9.43
CA LEU A 445 -0.75 22.08 -9.41
C LEU A 445 -0.75 21.17 -10.65
N LEU A 446 -0.58 21.72 -11.86
CA LEU A 446 -0.55 20.98 -13.13
C LEU A 446 0.60 19.96 -13.15
N SER A 447 1.82 20.39 -12.80
CA SER A 447 2.99 19.50 -12.70
C SER A 447 2.79 18.41 -11.63
N GLY A 448 2.18 18.77 -10.49
CA GLY A 448 1.81 17.83 -9.44
C GLY A 448 0.82 16.77 -9.91
N THR A 449 -0.23 17.17 -10.65
CA THR A 449 -1.22 16.25 -11.21
C THR A 449 -0.62 15.33 -12.27
N ALA A 450 0.23 15.85 -13.15
CA ALA A 450 0.93 15.06 -14.16
C ALA A 450 1.83 13.99 -13.50
N GLY A 451 2.57 14.37 -12.45
CA GLY A 451 3.39 13.44 -11.68
C GLY A 451 2.58 12.36 -10.94
N MET A 452 1.37 12.67 -10.47
CA MET A 452 0.50 11.66 -9.87
C MET A 452 -0.11 10.70 -10.91
N ALA A 453 -0.46 11.22 -12.10
CA ALA A 453 -1.03 10.43 -13.18
C ALA A 453 -0.06 9.38 -13.75
N SER A 454 1.26 9.63 -13.68
CA SER A 454 2.28 8.73 -14.22
C SER A 454 2.48 7.43 -13.42
N SER A 455 1.86 7.30 -12.24
CA SER A 455 1.99 6.14 -11.34
C SER A 455 3.43 5.82 -10.88
N LEU A 456 4.41 6.67 -11.24
CA LEU A 456 5.79 6.51 -10.80
C LEU A 456 5.91 6.82 -9.30
N PRO A 457 6.83 6.16 -8.57
CA PRO A 457 7.12 6.46 -7.18
C PRO A 457 7.39 7.96 -7.00
N GLY A 458 6.53 8.64 -6.23
CA GLY A 458 6.60 10.08 -6.03
C GLY A 458 6.42 10.94 -7.29
N GLY A 459 6.10 10.39 -8.46
CA GLY A 459 6.02 11.13 -9.72
C GLY A 459 7.37 11.67 -10.24
N ILE A 460 8.48 11.04 -9.82
CA ILE A 460 9.85 11.44 -10.19
C ILE A 460 10.01 11.42 -11.71
N GLY A 461 10.67 12.44 -12.26
CA GLY A 461 10.92 12.63 -13.67
C GLY A 461 9.78 13.39 -14.36
N VAL A 462 8.53 12.94 -14.20
CA VAL A 462 7.37 13.54 -14.88
C VAL A 462 6.99 14.89 -14.26
N ASN A 463 6.98 15.00 -12.93
CA ASN A 463 6.64 16.26 -12.27
C ASN A 463 7.71 17.34 -12.55
N GLU A 464 8.98 16.95 -12.49
CA GLU A 464 10.12 17.81 -12.77
C GLU A 464 10.09 18.28 -14.24
N ALA A 465 9.92 17.37 -15.21
CA ALA A 465 9.80 17.72 -16.62
C ALA A 465 8.62 18.64 -16.90
N ALA A 466 7.45 18.38 -16.30
CA ALA A 466 6.27 19.24 -16.44
C ALA A 466 6.52 20.64 -15.85
N THR A 467 7.21 20.72 -14.71
CA THR A 467 7.60 22.01 -14.10
C THR A 467 8.55 22.78 -15.02
N VAL A 468 9.58 22.12 -15.57
CA VAL A 468 10.54 22.73 -16.49
C VAL A 468 9.84 23.26 -17.75
N LEU A 469 8.99 22.43 -18.36
CA LEU A 469 8.25 22.80 -19.56
C LEU A 469 7.36 24.03 -19.31
N LEU A 470 6.58 24.01 -18.24
CA LEU A 470 5.62 25.06 -17.93
C LEU A 470 6.31 26.38 -17.51
N LEU A 471 7.44 26.32 -16.80
CA LEU A 471 8.26 27.50 -16.50
C LEU A 471 8.95 28.04 -17.75
N GLY A 472 9.41 27.16 -18.65
CA GLY A 472 9.98 27.55 -19.95
C GLY A 472 8.98 28.32 -20.81
N GLN A 473 7.70 27.93 -20.77
CA GLN A 473 6.61 28.69 -21.41
C GLN A 473 6.34 30.07 -20.77
N GLN A 474 6.89 30.36 -19.59
CA GLN A 474 6.87 31.68 -18.97
C GLN A 474 8.18 32.45 -19.22
N GLY A 475 9.05 31.95 -20.10
CA GLY A 475 10.30 32.59 -20.48
C GLY A 475 11.50 32.27 -19.58
N LEU A 476 11.40 31.29 -18.67
CA LEU A 476 12.56 30.90 -17.86
C LEU A 476 13.53 30.00 -18.65
N PRO A 477 14.85 30.25 -18.58
CA PRO A 477 15.84 29.35 -19.13
C PRO A 477 15.74 27.93 -18.53
N THR A 478 15.90 26.91 -19.38
CA THR A 478 15.75 25.49 -19.01
C THR A 478 16.62 25.09 -17.82
N GLY A 479 17.85 25.61 -17.72
CA GLY A 479 18.76 25.34 -16.61
C GLY A 479 18.22 25.81 -15.26
N ILE A 480 17.69 27.04 -15.19
CA ILE A 480 17.12 27.59 -13.96
C ILE A 480 15.79 26.92 -13.63
N ALA A 481 14.95 26.66 -14.64
CA ALA A 481 13.69 25.93 -14.47
C ALA A 481 13.91 24.52 -13.89
N LEU A 482 14.96 23.81 -14.34
CA LEU A 482 15.35 22.51 -13.79
C LEU A 482 15.80 22.61 -12.33
N GLN A 483 16.63 23.61 -12.00
CA GLN A 483 17.05 23.85 -10.61
C GLN A 483 15.85 24.11 -9.70
N ILE A 484 14.91 24.97 -10.13
CA ILE A 484 13.67 25.25 -9.40
C ILE A 484 12.83 23.98 -9.21
N ALA A 485 12.67 23.17 -10.26
CA ALA A 485 11.91 21.93 -10.21
C ALA A 485 12.49 20.92 -9.20
N VAL A 486 13.81 20.78 -9.17
CA VAL A 486 14.53 19.90 -8.23
C VAL A 486 14.46 20.46 -6.80
N LEU A 487 14.76 21.75 -6.59
CA LEU A 487 14.76 22.37 -5.26
C LEU A 487 13.38 22.34 -4.62
N ARG A 488 12.32 22.62 -5.38
CA ARG A 488 10.93 22.47 -4.93
C ARG A 488 10.71 21.09 -4.31
N ARG A 489 11.17 20.03 -4.97
CA ARG A 489 10.95 18.64 -4.56
C ARG A 489 11.79 18.28 -3.34
N LEU A 490 13.03 18.75 -3.29
CA LEU A 490 13.89 18.59 -2.12
C LEU A 490 13.29 19.26 -0.87
N ILE A 491 12.79 20.49 -1.02
CA ILE A 491 12.22 21.28 0.07
C ILE A 491 10.86 20.75 0.53
N THR A 492 10.01 20.27 -0.39
CA THR A 492 8.63 19.86 -0.05
C THR A 492 8.54 18.38 0.36
N PRO A 493 8.33 17.38 -0.52
CA PRO A 493 8.13 16.00 -0.07
C PRO A 493 9.38 15.37 0.53
N TRP A 494 10.58 15.63 0.00
CA TRP A 494 11.78 14.88 0.41
C TRP A 494 12.33 15.29 1.77
N SER A 495 12.31 16.58 2.10
CA SER A 495 12.66 17.05 3.44
C SER A 495 11.77 16.43 4.52
N MET A 496 10.48 16.30 4.23
CA MET A 496 9.51 15.70 5.15
C MET A 496 9.67 14.19 5.24
N VAL A 497 9.95 13.50 4.13
CA VAL A 497 10.32 12.07 4.18
C VAL A 497 11.57 11.87 5.04
N ALA A 498 12.60 12.70 4.88
CA ALA A 498 13.83 12.60 5.66
C ALA A 498 13.58 12.87 7.16
N LEU A 499 12.86 13.95 7.49
CA LEU A 499 12.49 14.29 8.87
C LEU A 499 11.71 13.16 9.52
N THR A 500 10.71 12.62 8.84
CA THR A 500 9.84 11.58 9.39
C THR A 500 10.52 10.22 9.48
N ALA A 501 11.45 9.91 8.57
CA ALA A 501 12.32 8.75 8.70
C ALA A 501 13.22 8.86 9.93
N ALA A 502 13.82 10.02 10.20
CA ALA A 502 14.62 10.26 11.40
C ALA A 502 13.78 10.13 12.68
N VAL A 503 12.60 10.75 12.71
CA VAL A 503 11.66 10.66 13.84
C VAL A 503 11.17 9.23 14.05
N SER A 504 11.10 8.40 13.01
CA SER A 504 10.69 6.99 13.10
C SER A 504 11.71 6.08 13.80
N VAL A 505 12.96 6.54 13.97
CA VAL A 505 14.01 5.82 14.72
C VAL A 505 13.88 6.03 16.22
N LEU A 506 13.34 7.18 16.65
CA LEU A 506 13.18 7.51 18.06
C LEU A 506 12.13 6.59 18.73
N PRO A 507 12.36 6.12 19.96
CA PRO A 507 11.31 5.44 20.72
C PRO A 507 10.14 6.42 20.93
N LEU A 508 8.92 5.96 20.72
CA LEU A 508 7.75 6.78 21.06
C LEU A 508 7.58 6.79 22.57
N PRO A 509 7.19 7.93 23.16
CA PRO A 509 6.67 7.92 24.51
C PRO A 509 5.47 6.97 24.57
N ALA A 510 5.44 6.10 25.57
CA ALA A 510 4.32 5.19 25.78
C ALA A 510 3.03 6.02 25.85
N GLY A 511 2.12 5.80 24.90
CA GLY A 511 0.78 6.36 25.01
C GLY A 511 0.18 5.87 26.32
N ALA A 512 -0.49 6.75 27.07
CA ALA A 512 -1.34 6.32 28.17
C ALA A 512 -2.29 5.26 27.60
N GLN A 513 -2.07 4.01 27.97
CA GLN A 513 -2.97 2.92 27.62
C GLN A 513 -4.35 3.37 28.10
N LEU A 514 -5.26 3.65 27.18
CA LEU A 514 -6.67 3.72 27.50
C LEU A 514 -6.98 2.39 28.17
N ARG A 515 -7.19 2.42 29.50
CA ARG A 515 -7.60 1.27 30.30
C ARG A 515 -8.75 0.60 29.56
N ARG A 516 -8.52 -0.64 29.13
CA ARG A 516 -9.59 -1.53 28.69
C ARG A 516 -10.34 -2.02 29.93
N ASP A 517 -11.06 -1.12 30.59
CA ASP A 517 -12.00 -1.46 31.67
C ASP A 517 -13.32 -0.71 31.41
N SER A 518 -14.20 -1.32 30.61
CA SER A 518 -15.68 -1.34 30.76
C SER A 518 -16.30 -2.21 29.68
#